data_AF-A0A2V7BCK3-F1
#
_entry.id   AF-A0A2V7BCK3-F1
#
_cell.length_a   1.000
_cell.length_b   1.000
_cell.length_c   1.000
_cell.angle_alpha   90.00
_cell.angle_beta   90.00
_cell.angle_gamma   90.00
#
_symmetry.space_group_name_H-M   'P 1'
#
loop_
_entity.id
_entity.type
_entity.pdbx_description
1 polymer ?
#
loop_
_entity_poly.entity_id
_entity_poly.type
_entity_poly.pdbx_seq_one_letter_code
_entity_poly.pdbx_strand_id
1 'polypeptide(L)'
;MSVATDIRARLAALDWAALEGALWEWGYAKTPPVLAPAECAELIALYADDGRFRSRVDMARYRFGVGDYKYFAAPLPPLVEALRVHAYPPLAAIANRWETALGAATRYPPDLPALLTLCRRRGQTKPTPLLLHYETGGYNCLHQDLYGDVVFPLQLTGFLSRPGVDYTGGEFLLLEQRPRAQSRGEVVATEQGEIVIFTTRHRPARGARGHHRVVMRHGVSRVRSGSRYTLGVIFHDAR
;
A
#
# COMPACT_ATOMS: atom_id res chain seq x y z
N MET A 1 5.89 -25.90 -4.35
CA MET A 1 5.85 -24.79 -5.33
C MET A 1 6.71 -23.66 -4.81
N SER A 2 7.37 -22.86 -5.67
CA SER A 2 8.13 -21.70 -5.17
C SER A 2 7.17 -20.63 -4.64
N VAL A 3 7.63 -19.84 -3.65
CA VAL A 3 6.87 -18.72 -3.08
C VAL A 3 6.30 -17.80 -4.16
N ALA A 4 7.08 -17.54 -5.22
CA ALA A 4 6.66 -16.71 -6.33
C ALA A 4 5.50 -17.29 -7.16
N THR A 5 5.52 -18.60 -7.41
CA THR A 5 4.43 -19.29 -8.12
C THR A 5 3.14 -19.31 -7.29
N ASP A 6 3.27 -19.42 -5.97
CA ASP A 6 2.13 -19.47 -5.06
C ASP A 6 1.42 -18.10 -4.94
N ILE A 7 2.16 -17.01 -4.69
CA ILE A 7 1.59 -15.66 -4.63
C ILE A 7 0.89 -15.28 -5.94
N ARG A 8 1.47 -15.66 -7.10
CA ARG A 8 0.81 -15.44 -8.40
C ARG A 8 -0.57 -16.11 -8.45
N ALA A 9 -0.66 -17.37 -8.04
CA ALA A 9 -1.92 -18.12 -8.06
C ALA A 9 -2.95 -17.52 -7.12
N ARG A 10 -2.56 -17.16 -5.89
CA ARG A 10 -3.45 -16.52 -4.90
C ARG A 10 -3.98 -15.17 -5.39
N LEU A 11 -3.14 -14.34 -6.01
CA LEU A 11 -3.57 -13.06 -6.60
C LEU A 11 -4.46 -13.26 -7.82
N ALA A 12 -4.21 -14.27 -8.65
CA ALA A 12 -5.03 -14.58 -9.82
C ALA A 12 -6.43 -15.10 -9.43
N ALA A 13 -6.58 -15.70 -8.26
CA ALA A 13 -7.85 -16.20 -7.73
C ALA A 13 -8.74 -15.12 -7.11
N LEU A 14 -8.25 -13.88 -6.95
CA LEU A 14 -9.03 -12.78 -6.42
C LEU A 14 -10.13 -12.33 -7.40
N ASP A 15 -11.27 -11.90 -6.86
CA ASP A 15 -12.31 -11.22 -7.65
C ASP A 15 -11.87 -9.79 -7.99
N TRP A 16 -11.08 -9.66 -9.05
CA TRP A 16 -10.57 -8.38 -9.52
C TRP A 16 -11.66 -7.40 -9.97
N ALA A 17 -12.82 -7.90 -10.39
CA ALA A 17 -13.94 -7.05 -10.78
C ALA A 17 -14.54 -6.36 -9.54
N ALA A 18 -14.75 -7.12 -8.46
CA ALA A 18 -15.20 -6.58 -7.19
C ALA A 18 -14.17 -5.61 -6.57
N LEU A 19 -12.89 -5.99 -6.59
CA LEU A 19 -11.80 -5.13 -6.08
C LEU A 19 -11.72 -3.82 -6.86
N GLU A 20 -11.82 -3.86 -8.19
CA GLU A 20 -11.88 -2.65 -9.00
C GLU A 20 -13.11 -1.80 -8.65
N GLY A 21 -14.30 -2.39 -8.56
CA GLY A 21 -15.52 -1.68 -8.19
C GLY A 21 -15.36 -0.91 -6.87
N ALA A 22 -14.81 -1.57 -5.85
CA ALA A 22 -14.53 -0.95 -4.56
C ALA A 22 -13.50 0.19 -4.67
N LEU A 23 -12.43 0.01 -5.45
CA LEU A 23 -11.45 1.06 -5.70
C LEU A 23 -12.08 2.31 -6.34
N TRP A 24 -12.96 2.14 -7.33
CA TRP A 24 -13.68 3.28 -7.94
C TRP A 24 -14.59 3.99 -6.94
N GLU A 25 -15.34 3.24 -6.15
CA GLU A 25 -16.36 3.78 -5.26
C GLU A 25 -15.77 4.40 -3.98
N TRP A 26 -14.78 3.75 -3.40
CA TRP A 26 -14.26 4.06 -2.06
C TRP A 26 -12.79 4.48 -2.04
N GLY A 27 -12.04 4.23 -3.12
CA GLY A 27 -10.60 4.52 -3.19
C GLY A 27 -9.72 3.48 -2.50
N TYR A 28 -10.33 2.40 -2.02
CA TYR A 28 -9.65 1.23 -1.49
C TYR A 28 -10.45 -0.05 -1.77
N ALA A 29 -9.80 -1.19 -1.67
CA ALA A 29 -10.40 -2.50 -1.65
C ALA A 29 -9.65 -3.41 -0.68
N LYS A 30 -10.37 -4.34 -0.05
CA LYS A 30 -9.80 -5.34 0.85
C LYS A 30 -9.88 -6.72 0.21
N THR A 31 -8.80 -7.49 0.28
CA THR A 31 -8.77 -8.89 -0.16
C THR A 31 -9.12 -9.83 0.99
N PRO A 32 -9.56 -11.07 0.72
CA PRO A 32 -9.36 -12.16 1.68
C PRO A 32 -7.86 -12.34 1.99
N PRO A 33 -7.49 -13.18 2.98
CA PRO A 33 -6.08 -13.46 3.26
C PRO A 33 -5.33 -13.96 2.03
N VAL A 34 -4.31 -13.21 1.62
CA VAL A 34 -3.38 -13.58 0.53
C VAL A 34 -2.07 -14.13 1.12
N LEU A 35 -1.67 -13.64 2.30
CA LEU A 35 -0.50 -14.11 3.02
C LEU A 35 -0.90 -15.15 4.06
N ALA A 36 -0.14 -16.24 4.11
CA ALA A 36 -0.31 -17.25 5.15
C ALA A 36 0.26 -16.75 6.49
N PRO A 37 -0.22 -17.26 7.65
CA PRO A 37 0.32 -16.89 8.95
C PRO A 37 1.83 -17.11 9.09
N ALA A 38 2.37 -18.19 8.51
CA ALA A 38 3.81 -18.46 8.51
C ALA A 38 4.59 -17.40 7.71
N GLU A 39 4.09 -17.00 6.54
CA GLU A 39 4.71 -15.93 5.72
C GLU A 39 4.65 -14.57 6.44
N CYS A 40 3.56 -14.31 7.18
CA CYS A 40 3.45 -13.11 8.03
C CYS A 40 4.53 -13.11 9.12
N ALA A 41 4.70 -14.24 9.81
CA ALA A 41 5.73 -14.40 10.85
C ALA A 41 7.15 -14.27 10.30
N GLU A 42 7.42 -14.86 9.14
CA GLU A 42 8.70 -14.74 8.44
C GLU A 42 9.02 -13.28 8.09
N LEU A 43 8.05 -12.54 7.55
CA LEU A 43 8.22 -11.11 7.25
C LEU A 43 8.49 -10.29 8.51
N ILE A 44 7.76 -10.53 9.60
CA ILE A 44 7.98 -9.83 10.88
C ILE A 44 9.39 -10.12 11.40
N ALA A 45 9.86 -11.37 11.32
CA ALA A 45 11.19 -11.76 11.79
C ALA A 45 12.32 -11.03 11.06
N LEU A 46 12.11 -10.65 9.78
CA LEU A 46 13.08 -9.85 9.04
C LEU A 46 13.33 -8.48 9.69
N TYR A 47 12.39 -7.92 10.44
CA TYR A 47 12.50 -6.57 11.01
C TYR A 47 13.73 -6.39 11.91
N ALA A 48 14.20 -7.47 12.55
CA ALA A 48 15.38 -7.44 13.41
C ALA A 48 16.72 -7.43 12.63
N ASP A 49 16.72 -7.81 11.35
CA ASP A 49 17.92 -7.87 10.51
C ASP A 49 18.09 -6.56 9.72
N ASP A 50 18.86 -5.61 10.28
CA ASP A 50 19.13 -4.32 9.63
C ASP A 50 19.80 -4.46 8.25
N GLY A 51 20.50 -5.57 7.98
CA GLY A 51 21.12 -5.85 6.68
C GLY A 51 20.11 -6.02 5.54
N ARG A 52 18.82 -6.27 5.86
CA ARG A 52 17.73 -6.36 4.87
C ARG A 52 17.20 -5.01 4.44
N PHE A 53 17.57 -3.92 5.12
CA PHE A 53 16.96 -2.61 4.92
C PHE A 53 17.98 -1.57 4.49
N ARG A 54 17.59 -0.72 3.56
CA ARG A 54 18.43 0.40 3.10
C ARG A 54 18.33 1.62 4.01
N SER A 55 17.25 1.74 4.77
CA SER A 55 17.05 2.85 5.69
C SER A 55 15.93 2.56 6.69
N ARG A 56 16.06 3.14 7.88
CA ARG A 56 15.02 3.22 8.91
C ARG A 56 14.52 4.66 9.04
N VAL A 57 13.23 4.83 9.23
CA VAL A 57 12.60 6.11 9.52
C VAL A 57 11.97 6.05 10.90
N ASP A 58 12.46 6.89 11.79
CA ASP A 58 11.79 7.24 13.04
C ASP A 58 10.69 8.27 12.73
N MET A 59 9.43 7.86 12.87
CA MET A 59 8.30 8.70 12.47
C MET A 59 8.15 9.97 13.31
N ALA A 60 8.55 9.92 14.58
CA ALA A 60 8.43 11.06 15.49
C ALA A 60 9.36 12.20 15.05
N ARG A 61 10.58 11.86 14.60
CA ARG A 61 11.55 12.82 14.05
C ARG A 61 11.00 13.64 12.89
N TYR A 62 10.11 13.07 12.09
CA TYR A 62 9.52 13.72 10.92
C TYR A 62 8.08 14.21 11.14
N ARG A 63 7.53 14.08 12.36
CA ARG A 63 6.13 14.40 12.70
C ARG A 63 5.10 13.60 11.89
N PHE A 64 5.46 12.38 11.50
CA PHE A 64 4.56 11.45 10.80
C PHE A 64 3.69 10.63 11.76
N GLY A 65 3.96 10.72 13.07
CA GLY A 65 3.27 9.97 14.11
C GLY A 65 4.28 9.40 15.09
N VAL A 66 3.93 8.27 15.71
CA VAL A 66 4.78 7.55 16.67
C VAL A 66 4.89 6.11 16.21
N GLY A 67 6.12 5.64 16.00
CA GLY A 67 6.42 4.35 15.39
C GLY A 67 7.64 4.47 14.49
N ASP A 68 7.97 3.39 13.80
CA ASP A 68 9.06 3.39 12.86
C ASP A 68 8.81 2.46 11.67
N TYR A 69 9.50 2.71 10.58
CA TYR A 69 9.44 1.84 9.41
C TYR A 69 10.79 1.71 8.73
N LYS A 70 11.01 0.57 8.07
CA LYS A 70 12.26 0.26 7.36
C LYS A 70 11.99 -0.09 5.91
N TYR A 71 12.67 0.60 4.99
CA TYR A 71 12.61 0.29 3.55
C TYR A 71 13.56 -0.85 3.23
N PHE A 72 13.10 -1.87 2.53
CA PHE A 72 13.95 -2.99 2.11
C PHE A 72 15.08 -2.51 1.18
N ALA A 73 16.25 -3.14 1.32
CA ALA A 73 17.33 -3.06 0.35
C ALA A 73 17.04 -3.97 -0.86
N ALA A 74 17.79 -3.79 -1.94
CA ALA A 74 17.83 -4.76 -3.03
C ALA A 74 18.89 -5.85 -2.72
N PRO A 75 18.65 -7.13 -3.08
CA PRO A 75 17.38 -7.66 -3.61
C PRO A 75 16.27 -7.71 -2.54
N LEU A 76 15.02 -7.59 -2.99
CA LEU A 76 13.85 -7.69 -2.11
C LEU A 76 13.69 -9.14 -1.61
N PRO A 77 13.03 -9.37 -0.45
CA PRO A 77 12.61 -10.71 -0.07
C PRO A 77 11.72 -11.34 -1.15
N PRO A 78 11.89 -12.63 -1.50
CA PRO A 78 11.19 -13.24 -2.63
C PRO A 78 9.66 -13.09 -2.60
N LEU A 79 9.06 -13.18 -1.41
CA LEU A 79 7.62 -12.98 -1.22
C LEU A 79 7.19 -11.52 -1.54
N VAL A 80 7.96 -10.54 -1.09
CA VAL A 80 7.70 -9.11 -1.33
C VAL A 80 7.86 -8.78 -2.82
N GLU A 81 8.89 -9.35 -3.46
CA GLU A 81 9.08 -9.21 -4.90
C GLU A 81 7.94 -9.84 -5.70
N ALA A 82 7.52 -11.06 -5.35
CA ALA A 82 6.40 -11.74 -6.00
C ALA A 82 5.09 -10.94 -5.87
N LEU A 83 4.78 -10.40 -4.70
CA LEU A 83 3.63 -9.51 -4.50
C LEU A 83 3.72 -8.28 -5.42
N ARG A 84 4.86 -7.59 -5.42
CA ARG A 84 5.07 -6.37 -6.21
C ARG A 84 4.97 -6.65 -7.72
N VAL A 85 5.53 -7.76 -8.20
CA VAL A 85 5.50 -8.13 -9.63
C VAL A 85 4.11 -8.58 -10.05
N HIS A 86 3.41 -9.39 -9.26
CA HIS A 86 2.17 -10.05 -9.68
C HIS A 86 0.91 -9.22 -9.40
N ALA A 87 0.92 -8.34 -8.40
CA ALA A 87 -0.19 -7.41 -8.18
C ALA A 87 -0.17 -6.24 -9.19
N TYR A 88 0.98 -5.90 -9.77
CA TYR A 88 1.11 -4.71 -10.61
C TYR A 88 0.24 -4.73 -11.88
N PRO A 89 0.25 -5.78 -12.74
CA PRO A 89 -0.48 -5.73 -14.02
C PRO A 89 -1.99 -5.42 -13.90
N PRO A 90 -2.79 -6.10 -13.05
CA PRO A 90 -4.20 -5.76 -12.91
C PRO A 90 -4.39 -4.35 -12.34
N LEU A 91 -3.55 -3.91 -11.41
CA LEU A 91 -3.59 -2.55 -10.87
C LEU A 91 -3.22 -1.49 -11.91
N ALA A 92 -2.28 -1.78 -12.81
CA ALA A 92 -1.90 -0.88 -13.89
C ALA A 92 -3.05 -0.68 -14.88
N ALA A 93 -3.81 -1.75 -15.15
CA ALA A 93 -5.02 -1.66 -15.97
C ALA A 93 -6.09 -0.76 -15.31
N ILE A 94 -6.34 -0.92 -14.01
CA ILE A 94 -7.26 -0.06 -13.25
C ILE A 94 -6.77 1.39 -13.25
N ALA A 95 -5.50 1.61 -12.94
CA ALA A 95 -4.87 2.94 -12.94
C ALA A 95 -5.02 3.63 -14.30
N ASN A 96 -4.79 2.93 -15.42
CA ASN A 96 -4.95 3.50 -16.75
C ASN A 96 -6.41 3.84 -17.09
N ARG A 97 -7.39 3.07 -16.60
CA ARG A 97 -8.81 3.44 -16.70
C ARG A 97 -9.14 4.69 -15.87
N TRP A 98 -8.54 4.83 -14.69
CA TRP A 98 -8.67 6.04 -13.87
C TRP A 98 -8.11 7.27 -14.59
N GLU A 99 -6.89 7.19 -15.13
CA GLU A 99 -6.28 8.30 -15.87
C GLU A 99 -7.12 8.68 -17.10
N THR A 100 -7.68 7.68 -17.80
CA THR A 100 -8.57 7.90 -18.95
C THR A 100 -9.85 8.63 -18.53
N ALA A 101 -10.52 8.18 -17.47
CA ALA A 101 -11.74 8.82 -16.96
C ALA A 101 -11.50 10.25 -16.46
N LEU A 102 -10.29 10.52 -15.94
CA LEU A 102 -9.86 11.84 -15.48
C LEU A 102 -9.29 12.74 -16.60
N GLY A 103 -9.31 12.28 -17.86
CA GLY A 103 -8.78 13.03 -19.00
C GLY A 103 -7.28 13.29 -18.95
N ALA A 104 -6.52 12.49 -18.20
CA ALA A 104 -5.08 12.65 -18.04
C ALA A 104 -4.31 12.02 -19.21
N ALA A 105 -3.14 12.59 -19.52
CA ALA A 105 -2.22 12.04 -20.53
C ALA A 105 -1.34 10.91 -19.98
N THR A 106 -1.23 10.76 -18.65
CA THR A 106 -0.40 9.75 -18.00
C THR A 106 -0.86 8.34 -18.37
N ARG A 107 0.08 7.47 -18.74
CA ARG A 107 -0.17 6.04 -18.95
C ARG A 107 0.92 5.24 -18.26
N TYR A 108 0.52 4.26 -17.47
CA TYR A 108 1.41 3.34 -16.78
C TYR A 108 1.64 2.10 -17.67
N PRO A 109 2.89 1.61 -17.78
CA PRO A 109 3.19 0.44 -18.58
C PRO A 109 2.52 -0.82 -18.01
N PRO A 110 2.32 -1.88 -18.81
CA PRO A 110 1.56 -3.07 -18.40
C PRO A 110 2.28 -3.95 -17.38
N ASP A 111 3.62 -3.83 -17.25
CA ASP A 111 4.43 -4.62 -16.32
C ASP A 111 5.34 -3.76 -15.42
N LEU A 112 5.71 -4.33 -14.28
CA LEU A 112 6.53 -3.66 -13.26
C LEU A 112 7.93 -3.31 -13.78
N PRO A 113 8.68 -4.20 -14.47
CA PRO A 113 10.00 -3.86 -15.03
C PRO A 113 9.99 -2.61 -15.91
N ALA A 114 8.96 -2.42 -16.72
CA ALA A 114 8.78 -1.22 -17.54
C ALA A 114 8.50 0.03 -16.68
N LEU A 115 7.70 -0.07 -15.61
CA LEU A 115 7.51 1.03 -14.65
C LEU A 115 8.83 1.41 -13.97
N LEU A 116 9.60 0.41 -13.52
CA LEU A 116 10.90 0.65 -12.88
C LEU A 116 11.91 1.24 -13.87
N THR A 117 11.84 0.88 -15.14
CA THR A 117 12.63 1.55 -16.19
C THR A 117 12.25 3.02 -16.35
N LEU A 118 10.96 3.35 -16.28
CA LEU A 118 10.49 4.73 -16.27
C LEU A 118 11.00 5.49 -15.02
N CYS A 119 10.97 4.85 -13.85
CA CYS A 119 11.54 5.40 -12.61
C CYS A 119 13.04 5.70 -12.79
N ARG A 120 13.84 4.74 -13.27
CA ARG A 120 15.27 4.92 -13.50
C ARG A 120 15.60 6.09 -14.43
N ARG A 121 14.82 6.25 -15.52
CA ARG A 121 14.96 7.41 -16.44
C ARG A 121 14.69 8.76 -15.75
N ARG A 122 14.01 8.78 -14.61
CA ARG A 122 13.75 9.96 -13.77
C ARG A 122 14.62 10.01 -12.51
N GLY A 123 15.68 9.20 -12.45
CA GLY A 123 16.59 9.15 -11.30
C GLY A 123 15.99 8.47 -10.06
N GLN A 124 14.87 7.76 -10.20
CA GLN A 124 14.29 6.95 -9.13
C GLN A 124 14.84 5.53 -9.21
N THR A 125 15.68 5.14 -8.25
CA THR A 125 16.40 3.85 -8.22
C THR A 125 16.28 3.11 -6.89
N LYS A 126 15.69 3.72 -5.87
CA LYS A 126 15.58 3.13 -4.53
C LYS A 126 14.27 2.37 -4.36
N PRO A 127 14.29 1.07 -4.02
CA PRO A 127 13.06 0.32 -3.79
C PRO A 127 12.26 0.92 -2.63
N THR A 128 10.95 0.88 -2.77
CA THR A 128 9.97 1.47 -1.85
C THR A 128 9.15 0.47 -1.01
N PRO A 129 9.17 -0.87 -1.21
CA PRO A 129 8.59 -1.78 -0.22
C PRO A 129 9.24 -1.63 1.16
N LEU A 130 8.42 -1.73 2.21
CA LEU A 130 8.83 -1.43 3.57
C LEU A 130 8.05 -2.23 4.62
N LEU A 131 8.61 -2.42 5.80
CA LEU A 131 7.88 -2.89 6.98
C LEU A 131 7.62 -1.70 7.91
N LEU A 132 6.39 -1.57 8.39
CA LEU A 132 6.00 -0.60 9.41
C LEU A 132 5.79 -1.32 10.74
N HIS A 133 6.19 -0.65 11.81
CA HIS A 133 6.14 -1.13 13.18
C HIS A 133 5.58 -0.06 14.11
N TYR A 134 4.61 -0.46 14.93
CA TYR A 134 3.99 0.39 15.94
C TYR A 134 3.88 -0.38 17.24
N GLU A 135 4.40 0.22 18.32
CA GLU A 135 4.15 -0.22 19.69
C GLU A 135 2.92 0.49 20.26
N THR A 136 2.54 0.12 21.49
CA THR A 136 1.47 0.79 22.25
C THR A 136 1.68 2.31 22.28
N GLY A 137 0.64 3.06 21.93
CA GLY A 137 0.68 4.52 21.77
C GLY A 137 1.06 4.99 20.36
N GLY A 138 1.62 4.11 19.53
CA GLY A 138 1.99 4.37 18.15
C GLY A 138 0.80 4.68 17.25
N TYR A 139 1.01 5.51 16.24
CA TYR A 139 0.01 5.91 15.24
C TYR A 139 0.69 6.50 14.00
N ASN A 140 -0.04 6.62 12.90
CA ASN A 140 0.42 7.31 11.70
C ASN A 140 -0.57 8.40 11.29
N CYS A 141 -0.07 9.62 11.15
CA CYS A 141 -0.84 10.76 10.69
C CYS A 141 -1.45 10.51 9.30
N LEU A 142 -2.57 11.17 8.99
CA LEU A 142 -3.17 11.08 7.65
C LEU A 142 -2.27 11.76 6.60
N HIS A 143 -1.70 10.98 5.69
CA HIS A 143 -0.71 11.39 4.70
C HIS A 143 -0.99 10.83 3.29
N GLN A 144 -0.07 11.09 2.37
CA GLN A 144 -0.03 10.58 1.00
C GLN A 144 1.41 10.17 0.67
N ASP A 145 1.58 9.10 -0.08
CA ASP A 145 2.89 8.52 -0.41
C ASP A 145 3.40 9.03 -1.77
N LEU A 146 3.75 10.31 -1.84
CA LEU A 146 4.18 10.96 -3.07
C LEU A 146 5.71 11.07 -3.12
N TYR A 147 6.35 10.14 -3.83
CA TYR A 147 7.81 10.08 -3.95
C TYR A 147 8.27 10.25 -5.40
N GLY A 148 9.12 11.23 -5.64
CA GLY A 148 9.73 11.48 -6.95
C GLY A 148 8.74 11.98 -8.02
N ASP A 149 9.16 11.89 -9.28
CA ASP A 149 8.45 12.36 -10.45
C ASP A 149 7.48 11.32 -11.03
N VAL A 150 7.82 10.02 -10.90
CA VAL A 150 6.97 8.90 -11.32
C VAL A 150 6.23 8.37 -10.11
N VAL A 151 4.93 8.64 -10.03
CA VAL A 151 4.06 8.19 -8.95
C VAL A 151 2.98 7.27 -9.53
N PHE A 152 3.02 5.99 -9.15
CA PHE A 152 1.94 5.05 -9.45
C PHE A 152 0.77 5.28 -8.46
N PRO A 153 -0.50 5.32 -8.91
CA PRO A 153 -1.60 5.90 -8.15
C PRO A 153 -2.26 4.92 -7.18
N LEU A 154 -1.80 3.66 -7.15
CA LEU A 154 -2.28 2.59 -6.29
C LEU A 154 -1.10 1.98 -5.53
N GLN A 155 -1.36 1.52 -4.32
CA GLN A 155 -0.40 0.81 -3.47
C GLN A 155 -1.13 -0.21 -2.60
N LEU A 156 -0.38 -1.04 -1.89
CA LEU A 156 -0.96 -2.07 -1.02
C LEU A 156 -0.27 -2.17 0.34
N THR A 157 -1.06 -2.49 1.35
CA THR A 157 -0.62 -2.81 2.71
C THR A 157 -1.08 -4.21 3.08
N GLY A 158 -0.14 -5.10 3.39
CA GLY A 158 -0.40 -6.43 3.96
C GLY A 158 -0.35 -6.40 5.48
N PHE A 159 -1.32 -7.02 6.13
CA PHE A 159 -1.48 -6.99 7.59
C PHE A 159 -0.84 -8.21 8.22
N LEU A 160 0.26 -8.03 8.95
CA LEU A 160 1.10 -9.14 9.40
C LEU A 160 0.78 -9.59 10.84
N SER A 161 0.41 -8.67 11.71
CA SER A 161 0.01 -8.95 13.10
C SER A 161 -1.48 -9.28 13.21
N ARG A 162 -1.85 -10.10 14.20
CA ARG A 162 -3.25 -10.49 14.47
C ARG A 162 -3.94 -9.46 15.37
N PRO A 163 -5.02 -8.80 14.91
CA PRO A 163 -5.80 -7.91 15.77
C PRO A 163 -6.44 -8.69 16.94
N GLY A 164 -6.57 -8.05 18.10
CA GLY A 164 -7.13 -8.67 19.31
C GLY A 164 -6.21 -9.68 20.03
N VAL A 165 -5.13 -10.13 19.38
CA VAL A 165 -4.14 -11.06 19.94
C VAL A 165 -2.79 -10.38 20.11
N ASP A 166 -2.21 -9.89 19.01
CA ASP A 166 -0.89 -9.26 19.02
C ASP A 166 -0.98 -7.75 19.33
N TYR A 167 -2.12 -7.11 19.01
CA TYR A 167 -2.40 -5.71 19.29
C TYR A 167 -3.90 -5.39 19.37
N THR A 168 -4.25 -4.24 19.98
CA THR A 168 -5.59 -3.63 19.89
C THR A 168 -5.51 -2.17 19.44
N GLY A 169 -6.60 -1.62 18.88
CA GLY A 169 -6.55 -0.33 18.18
C GLY A 169 -5.76 -0.46 16.87
N GLY A 170 -5.11 0.63 16.41
CA GLY A 170 -4.21 0.56 15.26
C GLY A 170 -4.90 0.27 13.94
N GLU A 171 -6.17 0.64 13.80
CA GLU A 171 -6.94 0.41 12.58
C GLU A 171 -6.38 1.25 11.41
N PHE A 172 -6.50 0.72 10.20
CA PHE A 172 -6.14 1.44 8.99
C PHE A 172 -7.21 2.48 8.66
N LEU A 173 -6.79 3.73 8.50
CA LEU A 173 -7.69 4.86 8.30
C LEU A 173 -7.58 5.37 6.87
N LEU A 174 -8.73 5.75 6.29
CA LEU A 174 -8.81 6.53 5.07
C LEU A 174 -9.63 7.79 5.32
N LEU A 175 -9.21 8.89 4.70
CA LEU A 175 -9.94 10.15 4.70
C LEU A 175 -10.13 10.64 3.28
N GLU A 176 -11.38 10.74 2.86
CA GLU A 176 -11.77 11.37 1.60
C GLU A 176 -12.15 12.84 1.84
N GLN A 177 -11.42 13.75 1.21
CA GLN A 177 -11.74 15.18 1.20
C GLN A 177 -12.65 15.48 0.02
N ARG A 178 -13.89 15.88 0.35
CA ARG A 178 -14.95 16.15 -0.62
C ARG A 178 -15.07 17.66 -0.86
N PRO A 179 -14.99 18.15 -2.10
CA PRO A 179 -15.10 19.57 -2.38
C PRO A 179 -16.40 20.17 -1.82
N ARG A 180 -16.28 21.23 -1.01
CA ARG A 180 -17.42 21.96 -0.39
C ARG A 180 -18.32 21.09 0.50
N ALA A 181 -17.80 19.99 1.04
CA ALA A 181 -18.50 19.13 1.98
C ALA A 181 -17.56 18.70 3.12
N GLN A 182 -18.13 18.20 4.21
CA GLN A 182 -17.34 17.58 5.29
C GLN A 182 -16.59 16.35 4.77
N SER A 183 -15.42 16.07 5.33
CA SER A 183 -14.64 14.89 4.93
C SER A 183 -15.35 13.60 5.33
N ARG A 184 -15.14 12.52 4.57
CA ARG A 184 -15.60 11.16 4.92
C ARG A 184 -14.42 10.37 5.47
N GLY A 185 -14.51 9.94 6.72
CA GLY A 185 -13.55 9.02 7.33
C GLY A 185 -14.01 7.58 7.17
N GLU A 186 -13.07 6.67 6.97
CA GLU A 186 -13.31 5.23 6.87
C GLU A 186 -12.28 4.50 7.75
N VAL A 187 -12.75 3.48 8.45
CA VAL A 187 -11.94 2.59 9.29
C VAL A 187 -11.98 1.21 8.66
N VAL A 188 -10.83 0.73 8.18
CA VAL A 188 -10.75 -0.59 7.54
C VAL A 188 -10.30 -1.62 8.57
N ALA A 189 -11.24 -2.46 9.00
CA ALA A 189 -10.96 -3.61 9.85
C ALA A 189 -10.33 -4.74 9.03
N THR A 190 -9.20 -5.25 9.51
CA THR A 190 -8.35 -6.20 8.78
C THR A 190 -7.89 -7.33 9.68
N GLU A 191 -7.85 -8.54 9.14
CA GLU A 191 -7.29 -9.72 9.77
C GLU A 191 -5.86 -9.99 9.28
N GLN A 192 -5.15 -10.88 9.98
CA GLN A 192 -3.82 -11.31 9.56
C GLN A 192 -3.86 -11.90 8.15
N GLY A 193 -2.93 -11.47 7.31
CA GLY A 193 -2.72 -11.94 5.96
C GLY A 193 -3.60 -11.28 4.89
N GLU A 194 -4.59 -10.49 5.29
CA GLU A 194 -5.37 -9.67 4.36
C GLU A 194 -4.51 -8.54 3.78
N ILE A 195 -4.90 -8.04 2.61
CA ILE A 195 -4.27 -6.91 1.93
C ILE A 195 -5.33 -5.83 1.70
N VAL A 196 -4.98 -4.58 2.01
CA VAL A 196 -5.71 -3.40 1.55
C VAL A 196 -4.97 -2.79 0.37
N ILE A 197 -5.66 -2.68 -0.76
CA ILE A 197 -5.23 -1.95 -1.94
C ILE A 197 -5.88 -0.58 -1.88
N PHE A 198 -5.14 0.50 -2.05
CA PHE A 198 -5.68 1.85 -1.91
C PHE A 198 -4.92 2.87 -2.76
N THR A 199 -5.55 4.02 -2.99
CA THR A 199 -4.91 5.08 -3.78
C THR A 199 -3.83 5.82 -3.01
N THR A 200 -2.76 6.18 -3.72
CA THR A 200 -1.65 6.99 -3.24
C THR A 200 -2.04 8.46 -3.00
N ARG A 201 -3.06 8.98 -3.70
CA ARG A 201 -3.37 10.43 -3.68
C ARG A 201 -4.84 10.78 -3.87
N HIS A 202 -5.46 10.20 -4.89
CA HIS A 202 -6.81 10.58 -5.30
C HIS A 202 -7.45 9.43 -6.06
N ARG A 203 -8.76 9.29 -5.89
CA ARG A 203 -9.58 8.45 -6.75
C ARG A 203 -10.41 9.31 -7.71
N PRO A 204 -10.79 8.79 -8.88
CA PRO A 204 -11.88 9.37 -9.66
C PRO A 204 -13.20 9.24 -8.90
N ALA A 205 -14.00 10.30 -8.88
CA ALA A 205 -15.36 10.30 -8.38
C ALA A 205 -16.31 10.87 -9.44
N ARG A 206 -17.50 10.28 -9.57
CA ARG A 206 -18.53 10.78 -10.51
C ARG A 206 -19.05 12.13 -10.05
N GLY A 207 -19.16 13.06 -11.00
CA GLY A 207 -19.86 14.34 -10.87
C GLY A 207 -20.72 14.62 -12.10
N ALA A 208 -21.45 15.73 -12.09
CA ALA A 208 -22.39 16.06 -13.17
C ALA A 208 -21.76 16.20 -14.56
N ARG A 209 -20.45 16.48 -14.65
CA ARG A 209 -19.70 16.67 -15.91
C ARG A 209 -18.68 15.55 -16.18
N GLY A 210 -18.89 14.36 -15.60
CA GLY A 210 -17.95 13.24 -15.67
C GLY A 210 -17.15 13.06 -14.39
N HIS A 211 -16.00 12.41 -14.48
CA HIS A 211 -15.16 12.13 -13.31
C HIS A 211 -14.31 13.33 -12.91
N HIS A 212 -14.18 13.55 -11.60
CA HIS A 212 -13.26 14.52 -11.02
C HIS A 212 -12.42 13.84 -9.93
N ARG A 213 -11.35 14.51 -9.50
CA ARG A 213 -10.47 13.99 -8.44
C ARG A 213 -11.04 14.33 -7.07
N VAL A 214 -11.15 13.33 -6.19
CA VAL A 214 -11.31 13.54 -4.74
C VAL A 214 -10.03 13.14 -4.03
N VAL A 215 -9.58 13.98 -3.11
CA VAL A 215 -8.30 13.78 -2.42
C VAL A 215 -8.48 12.73 -1.35
N MET A 216 -7.58 11.75 -1.33
CA MET A 216 -7.54 10.67 -0.36
C MET A 216 -6.28 10.78 0.48
N ARG A 217 -6.40 10.54 1.78
CA ARG A 217 -5.29 10.36 2.70
C ARG A 217 -5.47 9.06 3.46
N HIS A 218 -4.38 8.43 3.86
CA HIS A 218 -4.39 7.24 4.69
C HIS A 218 -3.52 7.42 5.92
N GLY A 219 -3.77 6.62 6.95
CA GLY A 219 -3.03 6.66 8.21
C GLY A 219 -3.37 5.45 9.07
N VAL A 220 -2.93 5.48 10.32
CA VAL A 220 -3.16 4.41 11.28
C VAL A 220 -3.60 5.04 12.59
N SER A 221 -4.71 4.54 13.15
CA SER A 221 -5.19 4.98 14.45
C SER A 221 -4.18 4.61 15.55
N ARG A 222 -4.42 5.07 16.78
CA ARG A 222 -3.55 4.75 17.91
C ARG A 222 -3.63 3.26 18.25
N VAL A 223 -2.48 2.58 18.29
CA VAL A 223 -2.32 1.26 18.90
C VAL A 223 -2.55 1.41 20.41
N ARG A 224 -3.50 0.68 20.95
CA ARG A 224 -3.92 0.75 22.36
C ARG A 224 -3.19 -0.24 23.25
N SER A 225 -2.80 -1.38 22.71
CA SER A 225 -1.98 -2.39 23.39
C SER A 225 -1.20 -3.22 22.37
N GLY A 226 -0.10 -3.83 22.79
CA GLY A 226 0.69 -4.76 21.97
C GLY A 226 1.52 -4.08 20.88
N SER A 227 1.88 -4.88 19.86
CA SER A 227 2.79 -4.50 18.77
C SER A 227 2.20 -4.90 17.41
N ARG A 228 2.27 -3.97 16.45
CA ARG A 228 1.62 -4.08 15.14
C ARG A 228 2.63 -3.92 14.02
N TYR A 229 2.66 -4.91 13.14
CA TYR A 229 3.48 -4.94 11.94
C TYR A 229 2.63 -4.99 10.67
N THR A 230 3.06 -4.25 9.65
CA THR A 230 2.46 -4.28 8.30
C THR A 230 3.51 -4.18 7.22
N LEU A 231 3.26 -4.83 6.09
CA LEU A 231 4.06 -4.72 4.87
C LEU A 231 3.47 -3.66 3.95
N GLY A 232 4.20 -2.59 3.66
CA GLY A 232 3.88 -1.64 2.59
C GLY A 232 4.54 -2.07 1.28
N VAL A 233 3.78 -2.12 0.19
CA VAL A 233 4.29 -2.36 -1.16
C VAL A 233 3.87 -1.22 -2.08
N ILE A 234 4.85 -0.38 -2.41
CA ILE A 234 4.72 0.71 -3.37
C ILE A 234 5.41 0.26 -4.67
N PHE A 235 4.79 0.59 -5.81
CA PHE A 235 5.23 0.05 -7.10
C PHE A 235 6.30 0.87 -7.79
N HIS A 236 6.32 2.19 -7.62
CA HIS A 236 7.37 3.06 -8.17
C HIS A 236 8.54 3.19 -7.19
N ASP A 237 9.76 3.31 -7.70
CA ASP A 237 10.95 3.53 -6.87
C ASP A 237 11.06 5.00 -6.43
N ALA A 238 11.81 5.28 -5.37
CA ALA A 238 12.14 6.62 -4.91
C ALA A 238 13.52 7.06 -5.45
N ARG A 239 13.84 8.36 -5.31
CA ARG A 239 15.19 8.90 -5.59
C ARG A 239 16.18 8.49 -4.52
#